data_AF-B0NNA8-F1
#
_entry.id   AF-B0NNA8-F1
#
_cell.length_a   1.000
_cell.length_b   1.000
_cell.length_c   1.000
_cell.angle_alpha   90.00
_cell.angle_beta   90.00
_cell.angle_gamma   90.00
#
_symmetry.space_group_name_H-M   'P 1'
#
loop_
_entity.id
_entity.type
_entity.pdbx_description
1 polymer ?
#
loop_
_entity_poly.entity_id
_entity_poly.type
_entity_poly.pdbx_seq_one_letter_code
_entity_poly.pdbx_strand_id
1 'polypeptide(L)'
;MATQPKKMNIIKQVLTGHKNGLSVRRMAEMYSMSPTTVQRYLKMANEDSLGVDGLLKLEDPELNHRFNGGNPAYCDERFEDFKKRLPHFEQELKKPHMTTHLLWEEYRKDLPEGYGLT
;
A
#
# COMPACT_ATOMS: atom_id res chain seq x y z
N MET A 1 33.88 -4.34 -8.72
CA MET A 1 32.81 -4.24 -7.70
C MET A 1 31.64 -5.06 -8.21
N ALA A 2 31.23 -6.11 -7.50
CA ALA A 2 30.11 -6.94 -7.92
C ALA A 2 28.81 -6.15 -7.72
N THR A 3 28.13 -5.82 -8.82
CA THR A 3 26.78 -5.27 -8.79
C THR A 3 25.90 -6.29 -8.07
N GLN A 4 25.45 -5.96 -6.86
CA GLN A 4 24.51 -6.81 -6.14
C GLN A 4 23.29 -7.03 -7.05
N PRO A 5 22.86 -8.27 -7.33
CA PRO A 5 21.72 -8.50 -8.18
C PRO A 5 20.52 -7.78 -7.55
N LYS A 6 19.98 -6.78 -8.27
CA LYS A 6 18.81 -6.02 -7.84
C LYS A 6 17.71 -7.03 -7.53
N LYS A 7 17.29 -7.09 -6.26
CA LYS A 7 16.31 -8.06 -5.77
C LYS A 7 15.02 -7.85 -6.56
N MET A 8 14.74 -8.75 -7.50
CA MET A 8 13.59 -8.66 -8.40
C MET A 8 12.30 -8.64 -7.57
N ASN A 9 11.46 -7.64 -7.81
CA ASN A 9 10.19 -7.49 -7.12
C ASN A 9 9.23 -8.64 -7.48
N ILE A 10 8.54 -9.18 -6.48
CA ILE A 10 7.53 -10.25 -6.62
C ILE A 10 6.43 -9.86 -7.63
N ILE A 11 6.04 -8.58 -7.69
CA ILE A 11 5.06 -8.08 -8.66
C ILE A 11 5.60 -8.25 -10.09
N LYS A 12 6.86 -7.90 -10.36
CA LYS A 12 7.49 -8.11 -11.68
C LYS A 12 7.53 -9.58 -12.06
N GLN A 13 7.80 -10.46 -11.10
CA GLN A 13 7.81 -11.90 -11.33
C GLN A 13 6.44 -12.40 -11.80
N VAL A 14 5.36 -11.97 -11.14
CA VAL A 14 3.98 -12.32 -11.54
C VAL A 14 3.65 -11.78 -12.93
N LEU A 15 3.96 -10.51 -13.23
CA LEU A 15 3.72 -9.93 -14.55
C LEU A 15 4.50 -10.64 -15.66
N THR A 16 5.76 -11.00 -15.39
CA THR A 16 6.60 -11.75 -16.33
C THR A 16 6.05 -13.16 -16.55
N GLY A 17 5.64 -13.84 -15.48
CA GLY A 17 5.02 -15.16 -15.56
C GLY A 17 3.74 -15.16 -16.39
N HIS A 18 2.89 -14.14 -16.19
CA HIS A 18 1.68 -13.95 -16.98
C HIS A 18 1.98 -13.72 -18.46
N LYS A 19 2.96 -12.86 -18.77
CA LYS A 19 3.42 -12.63 -20.15
C LYS A 19 3.96 -13.90 -20.82
N ASN A 20 4.55 -14.79 -20.03
CA ASN A 20 5.05 -16.10 -20.49
C ASN A 20 3.94 -17.18 -20.56
N GLY A 21 2.67 -16.82 -20.35
CA GLY A 21 1.54 -17.75 -20.44
C GLY A 21 1.42 -18.72 -19.26
N LEU A 22 2.06 -18.43 -18.12
CA LEU A 22 1.96 -19.29 -16.94
C LEU A 22 0.59 -19.16 -16.28
N SER A 23 0.06 -20.28 -15.79
CA SER A 23 -1.19 -20.29 -15.04
C SER A 23 -1.02 -19.69 -13.64
N VAL A 24 -2.10 -19.15 -13.08
CA VAL A 24 -2.15 -18.60 -11.71
C VAL A 24 -1.61 -19.60 -10.68
N ARG A 25 -2.04 -20.86 -10.79
CA ARG A 25 -1.58 -21.94 -9.92
C ARG A 25 -0.08 -22.16 -10.02
N ARG A 26 0.48 -22.18 -11.24
CA ARG A 26 1.91 -22.38 -11.44
C ARG A 26 2.73 -21.22 -10.87
N MET A 27 2.28 -19.99 -11.05
CA MET A 27 2.93 -18.82 -10.47
C MET A 27 2.88 -18.82 -8.93
N ALA A 28 1.74 -19.19 -8.35
CA ALA A 28 1.57 -19.31 -6.91
C ALA A 28 2.58 -20.30 -6.29
N GLU A 29 2.73 -21.48 -6.91
CA GLU A 29 3.70 -22.50 -6.51
C GLU A 29 5.15 -22.01 -6.66
N MET A 30 5.51 -21.45 -7.82
CA MET A 30 6.89 -21.02 -8.09
C MET A 30 7.37 -19.87 -7.20
N TYR A 31 6.48 -18.94 -6.86
CA TYR A 31 6.81 -17.75 -6.08
C TYR A 31 6.38 -17.85 -4.61
N SER A 32 5.92 -19.03 -4.17
CA SER A 32 5.48 -19.28 -2.79
C SER A 32 4.47 -18.24 -2.28
N MET A 33 3.43 -17.96 -3.08
CA MET A 33 2.39 -16.99 -2.76
C MET A 33 0.99 -17.59 -2.92
N SER A 34 -0.02 -16.97 -2.31
CA SER A 34 -1.39 -17.44 -2.49
C SER A 34 -1.89 -17.19 -3.93
N PRO A 35 -2.66 -18.12 -4.53
CA PRO A 35 -3.31 -17.92 -5.83
C PRO A 35 -4.17 -16.66 -5.88
N THR A 36 -4.78 -16.28 -4.75
CA THR A 36 -5.57 -15.06 -4.59
C THR A 36 -4.73 -13.80 -4.77
N THR A 37 -3.50 -13.78 -4.27
CA THR A 37 -2.56 -12.65 -4.42
C THR A 37 -2.09 -12.53 -5.87
N VAL A 38 -1.76 -13.66 -6.51
CA VAL A 38 -1.44 -13.68 -7.95
C VAL A 38 -2.60 -13.10 -8.75
N GLN A 39 -3.82 -13.58 -8.52
CA GLN A 39 -5.00 -13.13 -9.25
C GLN A 39 -5.31 -11.66 -9.00
N ARG A 40 -5.12 -11.15 -7.77
CA ARG A 40 -5.22 -9.72 -7.46
C ARG A 40 -4.24 -8.90 -8.30
N TYR A 41 -2.97 -9.28 -8.36
CA TYR A 41 -1.98 -8.56 -9.16
C TYR A 41 -2.31 -8.60 -10.65
N LEU A 42 -2.75 -9.75 -11.19
CA LEU A 42 -3.16 -9.81 -12.60
C LEU A 42 -4.37 -8.95 -12.90
N LYS A 43 -5.37 -8.92 -12.00
CA LYS A 43 -6.52 -8.05 -12.13
C LYS A 43 -6.10 -6.58 -12.15
N MET A 44 -5.29 -6.15 -11.19
CA MET A 44 -4.76 -4.78 -11.14
C MET A 44 -3.97 -4.43 -12.40
N ALA A 45 -3.16 -5.36 -12.92
CA ALA A 45 -2.37 -5.14 -14.13
C ALA A 45 -3.23 -5.01 -15.40
N ASN A 46 -4.36 -5.72 -15.46
CA ASN A 46 -5.31 -5.63 -16.58
C ASN A 46 -6.18 -4.37 -16.52
N GLU A 47 -6.48 -3.87 -15.31
CA GLU A 47 -7.22 -2.62 -15.08
C GLU A 47 -6.33 -1.37 -15.21
N ASP A 48 -5.01 -1.54 -15.16
CA ASP A 48 -4.06 -0.44 -15.29
C ASP A 48 -3.96 0.09 -16.73
N SER A 49 -3.96 1.41 -16.88
CA SER A 49 -3.84 2.08 -18.17
C SER A 49 -2.54 1.81 -18.92
N LEU A 50 -1.46 1.41 -18.22
CA LEU A 50 -0.18 1.05 -18.83
C LEU A 50 -0.17 -0.38 -19.40
N GLY A 51 -1.09 -1.24 -18.95
CA GLY A 51 -1.08 -2.67 -19.24
C GLY A 51 0.18 -3.41 -18.78
N VAL A 52 0.22 -4.72 -18.97
CA VAL A 52 1.30 -5.60 -18.49
C VAL A 52 2.68 -5.18 -19.00
N ASP A 53 2.80 -4.83 -20.29
CA ASP A 53 4.07 -4.43 -20.91
C ASP A 53 4.57 -3.06 -20.45
N GLY A 54 3.67 -2.11 -20.18
CA GLY A 54 4.04 -0.82 -19.62
C GLY A 54 4.49 -0.95 -18.17
N LEU A 55 3.81 -1.79 -17.39
CA LEU A 55 4.14 -2.05 -16.00
C LEU A 55 5.51 -2.73 -15.84
N LEU A 56 5.89 -3.64 -16.73
CA LEU A 56 7.20 -4.30 -16.69
C LEU A 56 8.39 -3.34 -16.91
N LYS A 57 8.15 -2.17 -17.54
CA LYS A 57 9.18 -1.15 -17.76
C LYS A 57 9.40 -0.24 -16.54
N LEU A 58 8.47 -0.26 -15.58
CA LEU A 58 8.56 0.57 -14.38
C LEU A 58 9.64 0.07 -13.42
N GLU A 59 10.11 0.98 -12.58
CA GLU A 59 11.05 0.65 -11.52
C GLU A 59 10.35 -0.07 -10.35
N ASP A 60 11.10 -0.87 -9.60
CA ASP A 60 10.52 -1.67 -8.50
C ASP A 60 9.76 -0.85 -7.45
N PRO A 61 10.21 0.38 -7.06
CA PRO A 61 9.46 1.25 -6.17
C PRO A 61 8.14 1.73 -6.77
N GLU A 62 8.12 2.06 -8.07
CA GLU A 62 6.92 2.54 -8.77
C GLU A 62 5.86 1.43 -8.86
N LEU A 63 6.28 0.21 -9.18
CA LEU A 63 5.40 -0.96 -9.17
C LEU A 63 4.87 -1.27 -7.78
N ASN A 64 5.72 -1.21 -6.75
CA ASN A 64 5.27 -1.39 -5.37
C ASN A 64 4.22 -0.35 -4.99
N HIS A 65 4.46 0.92 -5.30
CA HIS A 65 3.51 1.99 -5.05
C HIS A 65 2.18 1.74 -5.79
N ARG A 66 2.23 1.29 -7.05
CA ARG A 66 1.03 1.11 -7.88
C ARG A 66 0.20 -0.11 -7.50
N PHE A 67 0.84 -1.21 -7.07
CA PHE A 67 0.17 -2.46 -6.72
C PHE A 67 -0.17 -2.62 -5.23
N ASN A 68 0.62 -2.00 -4.36
CA ASN A 68 0.42 -2.07 -2.91
C ASN A 68 -0.11 -0.75 -2.32
N GLY A 69 -0.06 0.36 -3.07
CA GLY A 69 -0.61 1.65 -2.67
C GLY A 69 -2.11 1.77 -2.90
N GLY A 70 -2.90 0.77 -2.46
CA GLY A 70 -4.34 0.97 -2.30
C GLY A 70 -4.62 2.22 -1.45
N ASN A 71 -5.69 2.96 -1.79
CA ASN A 71 -6.01 4.35 -1.42
C ASN A 71 -5.00 4.94 -0.44
N PRO A 72 -3.99 5.71 -0.91
CA PRO A 72 -3.09 6.38 0.01
C PRO A 72 -3.95 7.05 1.07
N ALA A 73 -3.76 6.74 2.36
CA ALA A 73 -4.50 7.42 3.42
C ALA A 73 -4.44 8.94 3.21
N TYR A 74 -3.34 9.43 2.62
CA TYR A 74 -3.11 10.79 2.13
C TYR A 74 -4.14 11.38 1.15
N CYS A 75 -4.94 10.57 0.43
CA CYS A 75 -6.06 11.05 -0.39
C CYS A 75 -7.39 11.08 0.36
N ASP A 76 -7.42 10.59 1.60
CA ASP A 76 -8.58 10.68 2.47
C ASP A 76 -8.62 12.07 3.13
N GLU A 77 -9.75 12.76 3.04
CA GLU A 77 -9.96 14.04 3.73
C GLU A 77 -9.72 13.90 5.24
N ARG A 78 -9.97 12.71 5.80
CA ARG A 78 -9.71 12.36 7.20
C ARG A 78 -8.22 12.42 7.54
N PHE A 79 -7.34 12.08 6.60
CA PHE A 79 -5.89 12.17 6.80
C PHE A 79 -5.40 13.61 6.78
N GLU A 80 -5.89 14.43 5.84
CA GLU A 80 -5.49 15.83 5.74
C GLU A 80 -5.92 16.64 6.98
N ASP A 81 -7.10 16.35 7.54
CA ASP A 81 -7.52 16.93 8.82
C ASP A 81 -6.65 16.44 9.99
N PHE A 82 -6.45 15.12 10.09
CA PHE A 82 -5.62 14.52 11.13
C PHE A 82 -4.18 15.07 11.12
N LYS A 83 -3.60 15.23 9.93
CA LYS A 83 -2.26 15.78 9.73
C LYS A 83 -2.14 17.21 10.23
N LYS A 84 -3.15 18.06 10.03
CA LYS A 84 -3.18 19.44 10.56
C LYS A 84 -3.19 19.46 12.09
N ARG A 85 -3.73 18.42 12.73
CA ARG A 85 -3.83 18.30 14.20
C ARG A 85 -2.60 17.66 14.84
N LEU A 86 -1.71 17.02 14.08
CA LEU A 86 -0.49 16.38 14.60
C LEU A 86 0.35 17.28 15.52
N PRO A 87 0.63 18.57 15.18
CA PRO A 87 1.42 19.43 16.07
C PRO A 87 0.74 19.67 17.42
N HIS A 88 -0.59 19.74 17.44
CA HIS A 88 -1.36 19.89 18.68
C HIS A 88 -1.32 18.60 19.52
N PHE A 89 -1.55 17.45 18.89
CA PHE A 89 -1.47 16.16 19.58
C PHE A 89 -0.08 15.91 20.19
N GLU A 90 0.98 16.27 19.47
CA GLU A 90 2.35 16.14 19.97
C GLU A 90 2.61 17.01 21.21
N GLN A 91 2.02 18.21 21.27
CA GLN A 91 2.13 19.09 22.43
C GLN A 91 1.31 18.58 23.62
N GLU A 92 0.09 18.12 23.38
CA GLU A 92 -0.78 17.58 24.43
C GLU A 92 -0.25 16.29 25.04
N LEU A 93 0.32 15.38 24.24
CA LEU A 93 0.92 14.13 24.72
C LEU A 93 2.15 14.34 25.63
N LYS A 94 2.76 15.53 25.63
CA LYS A 94 3.84 15.89 26.54
C LYS A 94 3.35 16.29 27.94
N LYS A 95 2.05 16.52 28.12
CA LYS A 95 1.46 16.90 29.42
C LYS A 95 1.24 15.67 30.31
N PRO A 96 1.42 15.81 31.64
CA PRO A 96 1.10 14.73 32.56
C PRO A 96 -0.39 14.39 32.50
N HIS A 97 -0.70 13.10 32.57
CA HIS A 97 -2.06 12.54 32.51
C HIS A 97 -2.76 12.59 31.14
N MET A 98 -2.11 13.06 30.08
CA MET A 98 -2.67 12.97 28.73
C MET A 98 -2.49 11.56 28.15
N THR A 99 -3.52 11.04 27.47
CA THR A 99 -3.46 9.75 26.79
C THR A 99 -3.86 9.89 25.32
N THR A 100 -3.33 9.00 24.48
CA THR A 100 -3.70 8.91 23.07
C THR A 100 -5.19 8.61 22.89
N HIS A 101 -5.80 7.87 23.82
CA HIS A 101 -7.24 7.59 23.82
C HIS A 101 -8.06 8.86 24.03
N LEU A 102 -7.69 9.72 24.98
CA LEU A 102 -8.40 10.96 25.28
C LEU A 102 -8.32 11.95 24.10
N LEU A 103 -7.15 12.09 23.48
CA LEU A 103 -6.99 12.89 22.26
C LEU A 103 -7.80 12.34 21.08
N TRP A 104 -7.91 11.01 20.97
CA TRP A 104 -8.73 10.38 19.95
C TRP A 104 -10.22 10.63 20.19
N GLU A 105 -10.70 10.57 21.43
CA GLU A 105 -12.09 10.91 21.78
C GLU A 105 -12.43 12.36 21.42
N GLU A 106 -11.52 13.30 21.68
CA GLU A 106 -11.67 14.71 21.29
C GLU A 106 -11.68 14.87 19.77
N TYR A 107 -10.74 14.23 19.07
CA TYR A 107 -10.70 14.20 17.61
C TYR A 107 -12.01 13.66 17.00
N ARG A 108 -12.59 12.60 17.58
CA ARG A 108 -13.85 12.00 17.12
C ARG A 108 -15.08 12.86 17.40
N LYS A 109 -15.04 13.72 18.44
CA LYS A 109 -16.10 14.71 18.70
C LYS A 109 -16.08 15.81 17.64
N ASP A 110 -14.90 16.25 17.24
CA ASP A 110 -14.73 17.27 16.20
C ASP A 110 -14.98 16.73 14.79
N LEU A 111 -14.59 15.47 14.53
CA LEU A 111 -14.77 14.79 13.26
C LEU A 111 -15.40 13.41 13.47
N PRO A 112 -16.75 13.32 13.50
CA PRO A 112 -17.48 12.05 13.67
C PRO A 112 -17.23 11.03 12.55
N GLU A 113 -16.75 11.50 11.40
CA GLU A 113 -16.31 10.67 10.28
C GLU A 113 -14.80 10.34 10.31
N GLY A 114 -14.04 10.84 11.29
CA GLY A 114 -12.60 10.63 11.39
C GLY A 114 -12.22 9.20 11.75
N TYR A 115 -10.92 8.91 11.82
CA TYR A 115 -10.38 7.57 12.17
C TYR A 115 -11.03 6.99 13.43
N GLY A 116 -11.69 5.83 13.31
CA GLY A 116 -12.27 5.09 14.41
C GLY A 116 -11.31 4.06 15.01
N LEU A 117 -11.53 3.71 16.28
CA LEU A 117 -10.94 2.52 16.90
C LEU A 117 -11.84 1.33 16.53
N THR A 118 -11.28 0.29 15.90
CA THR A 118 -11.92 -1.01 15.67
C THR A 118 -11.24 -2.09 16.48
#